data_AF-D1CBB7-F1
#
_entry.id   AF-D1CBB7-F1
#
_cell.length_a   1.000
_cell.length_b   1.000
_cell.length_c   1.000
_cell.angle_alpha   90.00
_cell.angle_beta   90.00
_cell.angle_gamma   90.00
#
_symmetry.space_group_name_H-M   'P 1'
#
loop_
_entity.id
_entity.type
_entity.pdbx_description
1 polymer ?
#
loop_
_entity_poly.entity_id
_entity_poly.type
_entity_poly.pdbx_seq_one_letter_code
_entity_poly.pdbx_strand_id
1 'polypeptide(L)'
;MHPQIRLLPVYIPMGLYPFLSSDIHPDGDTVIKIGKSSLCIDGHAHNDVLRSAVILNPNRSDWDYVRRRGFKFIRTYGVFPNIRDARWYIPLDNPLVTFRAWDIYKPFALKGKVYKWVCRSLSLAKLSKHFGDTLLIAQDEVPILTEIASKYVEIDPAKHFITLSSGTPGPSRKVTACLTDGAGYPIVFVKLGDTGRAIASLQHEFDMMNYVGCRGYESFEIPFVLGYEAGEAFTYIITRPIGNLRPSGYTLLPLHINFLKETYESSAGQHLVDDLVYELASRHDDIRDSLPQEFNAALAESIVYIEDAILQKGIHTQLSHGDFAPWNVYLTPKRLVLLDWESGKISQFPLADAFHFVMQVDLLVKNMSGESSAARSLAEGQRVAKLIGADLSYRQIVGLYMAYLVDVILRWFEDRSGQDSYDLDALQRGRLQALLAASHLYSDARSGITR
;
A
#
# COMPACT_ATOMS: atom_id res chain seq x y z
N MET A 1 -1.47 18.62 6.48
CA MET A 1 -2.53 17.62 6.78
C MET A 1 -1.88 16.51 7.58
N HIS A 2 -2.08 16.49 8.90
CA HIS A 2 -1.54 15.41 9.74
C HIS A 2 -2.40 14.14 9.51
N PRO A 3 -1.82 12.96 9.28
CA PRO A 3 -2.53 11.72 8.91
C PRO A 3 -3.44 11.11 9.99
N GLN A 4 -3.68 11.80 11.10
CA GLN A 4 -4.61 11.37 12.16
C GLN A 4 -5.92 12.18 12.24
N ILE A 5 -6.23 13.07 11.29
CA ILE A 5 -7.45 13.87 11.40
C ILE A 5 -8.68 13.02 11.01
N ARG A 6 -9.30 12.39 12.02
CA ARG A 6 -10.73 12.03 12.01
C ARG A 6 -11.52 13.33 12.09
N LEU A 7 -12.17 13.75 11.01
CA LEU A 7 -13.09 14.88 11.01
C LEU A 7 -14.50 14.36 11.36
N LEU A 8 -14.73 14.18 12.66
CA LEU A 8 -15.99 14.51 13.30
C LEU A 8 -15.73 15.68 14.24
N PRO A 9 -16.73 16.51 14.58
CA PRO A 9 -16.46 17.69 15.39
C PRO A 9 -15.83 17.19 16.69
N VAL A 10 -14.63 17.68 17.05
CA VAL A 10 -13.87 17.29 18.25
C VAL A 10 -13.03 15.99 18.12
N TYR A 11 -11.76 16.13 17.71
CA TYR A 11 -10.58 15.76 18.52
C TYR A 11 -9.32 16.34 17.86
N ILE A 12 -8.66 17.29 18.53
CA ILE A 12 -7.38 17.88 18.13
C ILE A 12 -6.32 17.29 19.06
N PRO A 13 -5.19 16.75 18.57
CA PRO A 13 -4.09 16.33 19.45
C PRO A 13 -3.69 17.49 20.37
N MET A 14 -3.56 17.28 21.68
CA MET A 14 -3.35 18.37 22.66
C MET A 14 -2.20 19.33 22.30
N GLY A 15 -1.16 18.85 21.62
CA GLY A 15 -0.02 19.66 21.16
C GLY A 15 -0.30 20.64 20.01
N LEU A 16 -1.43 20.51 19.30
CA LEU A 16 -1.81 21.39 18.18
C LEU A 16 -2.81 22.49 18.57
N TYR A 17 -3.40 22.43 19.76
CA TYR A 17 -4.36 23.44 20.25
C TYR A 17 -3.83 24.89 20.26
N PRO A 18 -2.56 25.17 20.60
CA PRO A 18 -2.06 26.54 20.62
C PRO A 18 -1.97 27.20 19.23
N PHE A 19 -1.94 26.41 18.16
CA PHE A 19 -1.70 26.87 16.79
C PHE A 19 -2.96 26.97 15.92
N LEU A 20 -4.13 26.71 16.53
CA LEU A 20 -5.42 26.64 15.83
C LEU A 20 -6.35 27.71 16.41
N SER A 21 -6.79 28.69 15.60
CA SER A 21 -8.00 29.45 15.94
C SER A 21 -9.23 28.76 15.36
N SER A 22 -10.26 28.60 16.18
CA SER A 22 -11.61 28.27 15.74
C SER A 22 -12.35 29.56 15.43
N ASP A 23 -12.03 30.21 14.30
CA ASP A 23 -12.84 31.33 13.86
C ASP A 23 -14.06 30.78 13.11
N ILE A 24 -15.25 31.13 13.61
CA ILE A 24 -16.53 30.81 12.98
C ILE A 24 -16.73 31.81 11.85
N HIS A 25 -17.05 31.35 10.65
CA HIS A 25 -17.46 32.24 9.56
C HIS A 25 -18.62 33.15 10.05
N PRO A 26 -18.67 34.45 9.72
CA PRO A 26 -19.66 35.40 10.27
C PRO A 26 -21.13 34.97 10.12
N ASP A 27 -21.41 34.09 9.14
CA ASP A 27 -22.74 33.54 8.85
C ASP A 27 -23.09 32.24 9.61
N GLY A 28 -22.22 31.77 10.53
CA GLY A 28 -22.62 30.86 11.62
C GLY A 28 -22.36 29.35 11.50
N ASP A 29 -22.05 28.78 10.34
CA ASP A 29 -22.08 27.30 10.19
C ASP A 29 -20.76 26.63 9.75
N THR A 30 -19.67 27.39 9.59
CA THR A 30 -18.41 26.87 9.04
C THR A 30 -17.26 26.91 10.04
N VAL A 31 -16.74 25.74 10.43
CA VAL A 31 -15.49 25.63 11.21
C VAL A 31 -14.31 25.90 10.28
N ILE A 32 -13.69 27.07 10.41
CA ILE A 32 -12.44 27.39 9.74
C ILE A 32 -11.32 26.88 10.65
N LYS A 33 -10.58 25.85 10.19
CA LYS A 33 -9.33 25.48 10.87
C LYS A 33 -8.21 26.33 10.29
N ILE A 34 -7.79 27.33 11.07
CA ILE A 34 -6.72 28.25 10.72
C ILE A 34 -5.43 27.75 11.34
N GLY A 35 -4.40 27.53 10.52
CA GLY A 35 -3.04 27.35 11.04
C GLY A 35 -2.40 28.72 11.28
N LYS A 36 -2.03 29.02 12.53
CA LYS A 36 -1.21 30.17 12.89
C LYS A 36 0.26 29.74 13.01
N SER A 37 1.17 30.45 12.36
CA SER A 37 2.60 30.35 12.68
C SER A 37 2.96 31.46 13.67
N SER A 38 3.14 31.13 14.95
CA SER A 38 3.79 32.04 15.90
C SER A 38 5.31 31.86 15.80
N LEU A 39 5.94 32.52 14.83
CA LEU A 39 7.38 32.75 14.92
C LEU A 39 7.57 34.01 15.78
N CYS A 40 7.92 33.84 17.05
CA CYS A 40 8.40 34.95 17.87
C CYS A 40 9.79 35.33 17.40
N ILE A 41 9.88 36.43 16.65
CA ILE A 41 11.11 37.22 16.54
C ILE A 41 10.74 38.57 17.15
N ASP A 42 11.41 38.93 18.24
CA ASP A 42 11.44 40.27 18.86
C ASP A 42 10.25 40.75 19.72
N GLY A 43 9.52 39.86 20.40
CA GLY A 43 8.68 40.25 21.55
C GLY A 43 7.51 41.20 21.24
N HIS A 44 7.12 41.31 19.96
CA HIS A 44 5.95 42.05 19.51
C HIS A 44 4.94 41.12 18.85
N ALA A 45 3.68 41.18 19.30
CA ALA A 45 2.58 40.43 18.71
C ALA A 45 2.29 40.97 17.29
N HIS A 46 2.80 40.28 16.27
CA HIS A 46 2.40 40.53 14.90
C HIS A 46 1.01 39.92 14.63
N ASN A 47 0.17 40.66 13.89
CA ASN A 47 -1.16 40.22 13.44
C ASN A 47 -1.12 38.76 12.96
N ASP A 48 -2.09 37.95 13.43
CA ASP A 48 -2.28 36.57 13.01
C ASP A 48 -2.48 36.49 11.48
N VAL A 49 -1.41 36.20 10.72
CA VAL A 49 -1.51 35.98 9.28
C VAL A 49 -2.03 34.56 9.05
N LEU A 50 -3.24 34.46 8.49
CA LEU A 50 -3.89 33.19 8.15
C LEU A 50 -3.15 32.55 6.96
N ARG A 51 -2.35 31.49 7.20
CA ARG A 51 -1.61 30.82 6.11
C ARG A 51 -2.38 29.73 5.39
N SER A 52 -3.36 29.14 6.07
CA SER A 52 -4.25 28.15 5.45
C SER A 52 -5.62 28.17 6.09
N ALA A 53 -6.65 27.88 5.29
CA ALA A 53 -8.01 27.65 5.74
C ALA A 53 -8.54 26.33 5.15
N VAL A 54 -9.24 25.56 5.97
CA VAL A 54 -9.99 24.38 5.56
C VAL A 54 -11.44 24.55 5.96
N ILE A 55 -12.35 24.38 5.02
CA ILE A 55 -13.80 24.57 5.18
C ILE A 55 -14.52 23.29 4.73
N LEU A 56 -15.41 22.76 5.57
CA LEU A 56 -16.24 21.60 5.28
C LEU A 56 -17.58 22.04 4.67
N ASN A 57 -17.99 21.34 3.62
CA ASN A 57 -19.22 21.59 2.85
C ASN A 57 -19.38 23.07 2.43
N PRO A 58 -18.36 23.65 1.75
CA PRO A 58 -18.33 25.06 1.37
C PRO A 58 -19.52 25.47 0.50
N ASN A 59 -20.02 26.67 0.74
CA ASN A 59 -20.95 27.36 -0.13
C ASN A 59 -20.22 28.46 -0.97
N ARG A 60 -20.97 29.29 -1.69
CA ARG A 60 -20.39 30.36 -2.52
C ARG A 60 -19.78 31.51 -1.70
N SER A 61 -20.37 31.88 -0.56
CA SER A 61 -19.83 32.97 0.26
C SER A 61 -18.50 32.58 0.90
N ASP A 62 -18.27 31.30 1.21
CA ASP A 62 -16.98 30.79 1.69
C ASP A 62 -15.85 31.01 0.67
N TRP A 63 -16.12 30.76 -0.62
CA TRP A 63 -15.16 31.01 -1.71
C TRP A 63 -14.79 32.48 -1.83
N ASP A 64 -15.79 33.36 -1.77
CA ASP A 64 -15.57 34.80 -1.85
C ASP A 64 -14.84 35.30 -0.59
N TYR A 65 -15.13 34.70 0.57
CA TYR A 65 -14.45 34.99 1.83
C TYR A 65 -12.95 34.69 1.75
N VAL A 66 -12.56 33.47 1.34
CA VAL A 66 -11.13 33.12 1.26
C VAL A 66 -10.40 33.94 0.19
N ARG A 67 -11.04 34.26 -0.95
CA ARG A 67 -10.42 35.12 -1.98
C ARG A 67 -10.18 36.53 -1.47
N ARG A 68 -11.16 37.14 -0.78
CA ARG A 68 -11.00 38.48 -0.18
C ARG A 68 -9.89 38.55 0.85
N ARG A 69 -9.59 37.43 1.53
CA ARG A 69 -8.49 37.31 2.49
C ARG A 69 -7.11 37.10 1.84
N GLY A 70 -7.03 37.02 0.51
CA GLY A 70 -5.76 36.96 -0.21
C GLY A 70 -5.17 35.56 -0.37
N PHE A 71 -5.92 34.49 -0.05
CA PHE A 71 -5.47 33.12 -0.32
C PHE A 71 -5.26 32.91 -1.83
N LYS A 72 -4.11 32.34 -2.20
CA LYS A 72 -3.69 32.20 -3.61
C LYS A 72 -4.01 30.83 -4.18
N PHE A 73 -3.89 29.79 -3.36
CA PHE A 73 -4.08 28.40 -3.75
C PHE A 73 -5.35 27.86 -3.13
N ILE A 74 -6.45 27.94 -3.88
CA ILE A 74 -7.78 27.50 -3.43
C ILE A 74 -8.23 26.31 -4.29
N ARG A 75 -8.66 25.23 -3.64
CA ARG A 75 -9.13 24.00 -4.27
C ARG A 75 -10.32 23.42 -3.52
N THR A 76 -11.26 22.82 -4.25
CA THR A 76 -12.35 22.04 -3.67
C THR A 76 -12.15 20.56 -3.90
N TYR A 77 -12.32 19.79 -2.84
CA TYR A 77 -12.17 18.34 -2.81
C TYR A 77 -13.49 17.68 -2.46
N GLY A 78 -13.79 16.56 -3.11
CA GLY A 78 -14.75 15.59 -2.62
C GLY A 78 -14.02 14.60 -1.71
N VAL A 79 -14.60 14.30 -0.56
CA VAL A 79 -14.08 13.37 0.43
C VAL A 79 -14.87 12.09 0.38
N PHE A 80 -14.19 10.98 0.11
CA PHE A 80 -14.84 9.70 -0.16
C PHE A 80 -14.33 8.59 0.76
N PRO A 81 -15.23 7.66 1.20
CA PRO A 81 -16.68 7.70 1.02
C PRO A 81 -17.39 8.86 1.73
N ASN A 82 -16.85 9.36 2.84
CA ASN A 82 -17.31 10.54 3.57
C ASN A 82 -16.21 11.01 4.53
N ILE A 83 -16.46 12.12 5.23
CA ILE A 83 -15.49 12.74 6.13
C ILE A 83 -15.12 11.89 7.36
N ARG A 84 -16.00 10.98 7.78
CA ARG A 84 -15.79 10.09 8.94
C ARG A 84 -14.83 8.95 8.64
N ASP A 85 -14.84 8.47 7.39
CA ASP A 85 -13.93 7.44 6.86
C ASP A 85 -13.23 7.97 5.60
N ALA A 86 -12.53 9.10 5.72
CA ALA A 86 -11.92 9.77 4.58
C ALA A 86 -10.74 8.97 4.01
N ARG A 87 -10.95 8.34 2.84
CA ARG A 87 -9.96 7.51 2.13
C ARG A 87 -9.39 8.19 0.90
N TRP A 88 -10.22 8.96 0.20
CA TRP A 88 -9.83 9.66 -1.02
C TRP A 88 -10.27 11.12 -0.97
N TYR A 89 -9.38 12.00 -1.42
CA TYR A 89 -9.64 13.42 -1.62
C TYR A 89 -9.46 13.69 -3.11
N ILE A 90 -10.59 13.87 -3.80
CA ILE A 90 -10.64 14.02 -5.25
C ILE A 90 -10.91 15.50 -5.59
N PRO A 91 -10.07 16.17 -6.40
CA PRO A 91 -10.33 17.55 -6.81
C PRO A 91 -11.63 17.65 -7.62
N LEU A 92 -12.47 18.63 -7.31
CA LEU A 92 -13.78 18.86 -7.94
C LEU A 92 -13.79 20.09 -8.88
N ASP A 93 -12.73 20.88 -8.88
CA ASP A 93 -12.67 22.14 -9.62
C ASP A 93 -12.66 21.93 -11.16
N ASN A 94 -12.22 20.76 -11.65
CA ASN A 94 -12.15 20.42 -13.07
C ASN A 94 -12.73 19.01 -13.34
N PRO A 95 -13.83 18.88 -14.09
CA PRO A 95 -14.50 17.60 -14.36
C PRO A 95 -13.64 16.52 -15.00
N LEU A 96 -12.74 16.89 -15.91
CA LEU A 96 -11.83 15.95 -16.57
C LEU A 96 -10.78 15.43 -15.60
N VAL A 97 -10.28 16.31 -14.73
CA VAL A 97 -9.36 15.94 -13.65
C VAL A 97 -10.07 15.04 -12.66
N THR A 98 -11.27 15.41 -12.19
CA THR A 98 -12.08 14.58 -11.29
C THR A 98 -12.32 13.19 -11.86
N PHE A 99 -12.67 13.10 -13.16
CA PHE A 99 -12.88 11.84 -13.86
C PHE A 99 -11.63 10.96 -13.80
N ARG A 100 -10.45 11.51 -14.14
CA ARG A 100 -9.18 10.77 -14.16
C ARG A 100 -8.64 10.48 -12.76
N ALA A 101 -8.88 11.34 -11.78
CA ALA A 101 -8.42 11.18 -10.39
C ALA A 101 -8.92 9.88 -9.74
N TRP A 102 -10.08 9.36 -10.16
CA TRP A 102 -10.58 8.05 -9.74
C TRP A 102 -9.68 6.87 -10.14
N ASP A 103 -8.68 7.05 -11.01
CA ASP A 103 -7.70 6.02 -11.34
C ASP A 103 -6.70 5.71 -10.23
N ILE A 104 -6.62 6.58 -9.21
CA ILE A 104 -5.92 6.26 -7.95
C ILE A 104 -6.62 5.15 -7.17
N TYR A 105 -7.95 5.06 -7.28
CA TYR A 105 -8.74 4.02 -6.63
C TYR A 105 -8.85 2.79 -7.54
N LYS A 106 -8.38 1.65 -7.05
CA LYS A 106 -8.35 0.39 -7.80
C LYS A 106 -9.12 -0.71 -7.05
N PRO A 107 -10.47 -0.65 -7.06
CA PRO A 107 -11.30 -1.60 -6.32
C PRO A 107 -11.24 -3.02 -6.88
N PHE A 108 -11.15 -3.98 -5.97
CA PHE A 108 -11.26 -5.41 -6.28
C PHE A 108 -12.71 -5.88 -6.35
N ALA A 109 -13.47 -5.57 -5.30
CA ALA A 109 -14.84 -5.99 -5.14
C ALA A 109 -15.74 -5.39 -6.23
N LEU A 110 -16.70 -6.18 -6.71
CA LEU A 110 -17.68 -5.73 -7.71
C LEU A 110 -18.40 -4.46 -7.27
N LYS A 111 -18.81 -4.39 -6.00
CA LYS A 111 -19.41 -3.19 -5.40
C LYS A 111 -18.49 -1.96 -5.52
N GLY A 112 -17.20 -2.13 -5.26
CA GLY A 112 -16.21 -1.06 -5.39
C GLY A 112 -16.01 -0.63 -6.85
N LYS A 113 -15.98 -1.58 -7.80
CA LYS A 113 -15.88 -1.30 -9.25
C LYS A 113 -17.09 -0.51 -9.75
N VAL A 114 -18.30 -0.91 -9.35
CA VAL A 114 -19.53 -0.17 -9.65
C VAL A 114 -19.50 1.21 -9.03
N TYR A 115 -19.13 1.34 -7.76
CA TYR A 115 -19.00 2.62 -7.08
C TYR A 115 -18.04 3.56 -7.82
N LYS A 116 -16.84 3.08 -8.17
CA LYS A 116 -15.87 3.84 -8.99
C LYS A 116 -16.48 4.27 -10.32
N TRP A 117 -17.16 3.37 -11.03
CA TRP A 117 -17.76 3.68 -12.33
C TRP A 117 -18.83 4.77 -12.22
N VAL A 118 -19.69 4.70 -11.20
CA VAL A 118 -20.72 5.72 -10.94
C VAL A 118 -20.07 7.06 -10.65
N CYS A 119 -19.15 7.13 -9.69
CA CYS A 119 -18.48 8.38 -9.33
C CYS A 119 -17.69 8.98 -10.50
N ARG A 120 -17.04 8.14 -11.30
CA ARG A 120 -16.31 8.55 -12.49
C ARG A 120 -17.26 9.11 -13.56
N SER A 121 -18.38 8.43 -13.85
CA SER A 121 -19.36 8.88 -14.83
C SER A 121 -20.00 10.23 -14.46
N LEU A 122 -20.33 10.40 -13.18
CA LEU A 122 -20.93 11.63 -12.67
C LEU A 122 -19.97 12.83 -12.65
N SER A 123 -18.66 12.57 -12.70
CA SER A 123 -17.64 13.62 -12.74
C SER A 123 -17.78 14.49 -13.99
N LEU A 124 -18.05 13.89 -15.15
CA LEU A 124 -18.24 14.63 -16.41
C LEU A 124 -19.53 15.47 -16.40
N ALA A 125 -20.54 15.02 -15.66
CA ALA A 125 -21.80 15.75 -15.49
C ALA A 125 -21.73 16.86 -14.42
N LYS A 126 -20.58 17.08 -13.77
CA LYS A 126 -20.40 18.03 -12.65
C LYS A 126 -21.27 17.73 -11.42
N LEU A 127 -21.68 16.47 -11.26
CA LEU A 127 -22.55 16.02 -10.17
C LEU A 127 -21.79 15.44 -8.97
N SER A 128 -20.46 15.33 -9.04
CA SER A 128 -19.63 14.73 -7.98
C SER A 128 -19.77 15.38 -6.60
N LYS A 129 -20.13 16.66 -6.55
CA LYS A 129 -20.38 17.39 -5.29
C LYS A 129 -21.60 16.90 -4.50
N HIS A 130 -22.46 16.08 -5.10
CA HIS A 130 -23.70 15.60 -4.47
C HIS A 130 -23.57 14.21 -3.81
N PHE A 131 -22.40 13.57 -3.90
CA PHE A 131 -22.21 12.16 -3.50
C PHE A 131 -21.29 11.96 -2.29
N GLY A 132 -20.90 13.04 -1.60
CA GLY A 132 -20.05 12.97 -0.43
C GLY A 132 -19.84 14.34 0.21
N ASP A 133 -19.13 14.36 1.33
CA ASP A 133 -18.68 15.59 1.95
C ASP A 133 -17.68 16.31 1.03
N THR A 134 -17.69 17.63 1.07
CA THR A 134 -16.77 18.46 0.30
C THR A 134 -15.88 19.27 1.22
N LEU A 135 -14.63 19.50 0.81
CA LEU A 135 -13.65 20.30 1.54
C LEU A 135 -13.11 21.38 0.62
N LEU A 136 -13.20 22.64 1.04
CA LEU A 136 -12.42 23.72 0.45
C LEU A 136 -11.12 23.86 1.23
N ILE A 137 -10.01 23.80 0.52
CA ILE A 137 -8.66 24.01 1.07
C ILE A 137 -8.10 25.26 0.40
N ALA A 138 -7.76 26.26 1.20
CA ALA A 138 -7.17 27.52 0.78
C ALA A 138 -5.82 27.72 1.47
N GLN A 139 -4.80 28.09 0.70
CA GLN A 139 -3.43 28.32 1.18
C GLN A 139 -2.88 29.62 0.56
N ASP A 140 -2.12 30.38 1.33
CA ASP A 140 -1.46 31.61 0.85
C ASP A 140 -0.12 31.31 0.18
N GLU A 141 0.57 30.29 0.69
CA GLU A 141 1.81 29.72 0.19
C GLU A 141 1.56 28.53 -0.75
N VAL A 142 2.57 28.21 -1.55
CA VAL A 142 2.55 27.05 -2.45
C VAL A 142 2.33 25.78 -1.61
N PRO A 143 1.41 24.88 -2.01
CA PRO A 143 1.21 23.64 -1.26
C PRO A 143 2.50 22.82 -1.15
N ILE A 144 2.80 22.27 0.03
CA ILE A 144 4.04 21.48 0.28
C ILE A 144 4.27 20.35 -0.74
N LEU A 145 3.19 19.69 -1.18
CA LEU A 145 3.26 18.63 -2.18
C LEU A 145 3.68 19.16 -3.57
N THR A 146 3.23 20.37 -3.90
CA THR A 146 3.67 21.08 -5.10
C THR A 146 5.14 21.46 -4.99
N GLU A 147 5.56 22.00 -3.85
CA GLU A 147 6.96 22.37 -3.60
C GLU A 147 7.90 21.15 -3.71
N ILE A 148 7.55 20.04 -3.05
CA ILE A 148 8.30 18.77 -3.14
C ILE A 148 8.43 18.35 -4.60
N ALA A 149 7.33 18.34 -5.35
CA ALA A 149 7.36 17.88 -6.73
C ALA A 149 8.14 18.84 -7.66
N SER A 150 8.05 20.15 -7.43
CA SER A 150 8.80 21.17 -8.17
C SER A 150 10.32 21.05 -8.03
N LYS A 151 10.84 20.35 -7.01
CA LYS A 151 12.27 20.01 -6.91
C LYS A 151 12.74 19.06 -8.02
N TYR A 152 11.84 18.24 -8.58
CA TYR A 152 12.20 17.14 -9.48
C TYR A 152 11.61 17.26 -10.88
N VAL A 153 10.50 17.98 -11.02
CA VAL A 153 9.78 18.16 -12.29
C VAL A 153 9.23 19.58 -12.41
N GLU A 154 9.14 20.09 -13.64
CA GLU A 154 8.49 21.37 -13.89
C GLU A 154 6.97 21.23 -13.66
N ILE A 155 6.44 22.03 -12.74
CA ILE A 155 5.01 22.05 -12.40
C ILE A 155 4.55 23.49 -12.34
N ASP A 156 3.48 23.80 -13.07
CA ASP A 156 2.75 25.05 -12.93
C ASP A 156 1.83 24.97 -11.69
N PRO A 157 2.11 25.73 -10.62
CA PRO A 157 1.33 25.70 -9.39
C PRO A 157 -0.15 26.06 -9.60
N ALA A 158 -0.48 26.83 -10.66
CA ALA A 158 -1.83 27.24 -10.95
C ALA A 158 -2.63 26.18 -11.72
N LYS A 159 -1.98 25.34 -12.52
CA LYS A 159 -2.64 24.41 -13.46
C LYS A 159 -2.64 22.95 -13.05
N HIS A 160 -1.85 22.57 -12.05
CA HIS A 160 -1.86 21.20 -11.54
C HIS A 160 -2.95 20.99 -10.48
N PHE A 161 -3.25 19.71 -10.27
CA PHE A 161 -4.18 19.23 -9.26
C PHE A 161 -3.53 18.12 -8.45
N ILE A 162 -3.98 17.96 -7.21
CA ILE A 162 -3.48 16.95 -6.30
C ILE A 162 -4.64 16.04 -5.96
N THR A 163 -4.49 14.73 -6.11
CA THR A 163 -5.42 13.72 -5.62
C THR A 163 -4.76 12.98 -4.47
N LEU A 164 -5.45 12.81 -3.34
CA LEU A 164 -4.89 12.13 -2.17
C LEU A 164 -5.61 10.82 -1.90
N SER A 165 -4.83 9.79 -1.57
CA SER A 165 -5.29 8.63 -0.82
C SER A 165 -4.68 8.68 0.56
N SER A 166 -5.52 8.58 1.59
CA SER A 166 -5.04 8.61 2.98
C SER A 166 -4.41 7.28 3.41
N GLY A 167 -4.41 6.26 2.56
CA GLY A 167 -3.88 4.93 2.87
C GLY A 167 -4.81 4.09 3.75
N THR A 168 -4.54 2.78 3.79
CA THR A 168 -5.27 1.85 4.66
C THR A 168 -4.92 2.12 6.13
N PRO A 169 -5.89 2.14 7.06
CA PRO A 169 -5.61 2.28 8.48
C PRO A 169 -4.63 1.21 8.97
N GLY A 170 -3.57 1.63 9.66
CA GLY A 170 -2.57 0.75 10.21
C GLY A 170 -1.33 1.51 10.68
N PRO A 171 -0.40 0.84 11.39
CA PRO A 171 0.80 1.48 11.94
C PRO A 171 1.74 2.05 10.87
N SER A 172 1.77 1.43 9.68
CA SER A 172 2.57 1.83 8.52
C SER A 172 1.80 2.69 7.51
N ARG A 173 0.69 3.32 7.94
CA ARG A 173 -0.17 4.11 7.05
C ARG A 173 0.62 5.26 6.41
N LYS A 174 0.67 5.25 5.08
CA LYS A 174 1.26 6.30 4.25
C LYS A 174 0.19 7.04 3.44
N VAL A 175 0.36 8.35 3.29
CA VAL A 175 -0.47 9.17 2.39
C VAL A 175 0.13 9.11 0.99
N THR A 176 -0.67 8.76 0.00
CA THR A 176 -0.26 8.78 -1.41
C THR A 176 -0.91 9.96 -2.11
N ALA A 177 -0.09 10.85 -2.66
CA ALA A 177 -0.51 11.95 -3.50
C ALA A 177 -0.20 11.65 -4.98
N CYS A 178 -1.16 11.90 -5.85
CA CYS A 178 -0.97 11.92 -7.30
C CYS A 178 -1.13 13.37 -7.77
N LEU A 179 -0.04 13.96 -8.26
CA LEU A 179 -0.09 15.28 -8.90
C LEU A 179 -0.40 15.09 -10.38
N THR A 180 -1.39 15.81 -10.89
CA THR A 180 -1.84 15.72 -12.28
C THR A 180 -1.80 17.07 -12.99
N ASP A 181 -1.66 17.05 -14.30
CA ASP A 181 -1.78 18.25 -15.15
C ASP A 181 -3.24 18.75 -15.23
N GLY A 182 -3.45 19.83 -15.99
CA GLY A 182 -4.77 20.42 -16.20
C GLY A 182 -5.75 19.53 -16.97
N ALA A 183 -5.27 18.48 -17.63
CA ALA A 183 -6.08 17.45 -18.26
C ALA A 183 -6.35 16.26 -17.30
N GLY A 184 -5.65 16.16 -16.17
CA GLY A 184 -5.78 15.06 -15.22
C GLY A 184 -4.84 13.88 -15.48
N TYR A 185 -3.82 14.03 -16.32
CA TYR A 185 -2.79 13.01 -16.50
C TYR A 185 -1.78 13.09 -15.34
N PRO A 186 -1.38 11.95 -14.74
CA PRO A 186 -0.37 11.92 -13.68
C PRO A 186 0.96 12.52 -14.15
N ILE A 187 1.55 13.37 -13.31
CA ILE A 187 2.89 13.94 -13.46
C ILE A 187 3.86 13.19 -12.55
N VAL A 188 3.51 13.05 -11.26
CA VAL A 188 4.29 12.35 -10.23
C VAL A 188 3.38 11.73 -9.17
N PHE A 189 3.87 10.67 -8.53
CA PHE A 189 3.31 10.14 -7.30
C PHE A 189 4.25 10.42 -6.14
N VAL A 190 3.71 10.90 -5.02
CA VAL A 190 4.45 11.15 -3.78
C VAL A 190 3.83 10.29 -2.68
N LYS A 191 4.61 9.46 -2.00
CA LYS A 191 4.17 8.79 -0.77
C LYS A 191 4.81 9.47 0.43
N LEU A 192 4.02 9.76 1.45
CA LEU A 192 4.42 10.48 2.67
C LEU A 192 4.15 9.61 3.91
N GLY A 193 5.11 9.57 4.82
CA GLY A 193 5.01 8.88 6.10
C GLY A 193 5.57 9.73 7.23
N ASP A 194 4.88 9.76 8.36
CA ASP A 194 5.21 10.60 9.53
C ASP A 194 5.32 9.79 10.84
N THR A 195 5.11 8.48 10.79
CA THR A 195 5.30 7.56 11.93
C THR A 195 6.58 6.75 11.74
N GLY A 196 7.20 6.29 12.83
CA GLY A 196 8.42 5.47 12.73
C GLY A 196 8.26 4.24 11.82
N ARG A 197 7.11 3.56 11.87
CA ARG A 197 6.81 2.41 10.99
C ARG A 197 6.54 2.82 9.53
N ALA A 198 5.84 3.93 9.29
CA ALA A 198 5.64 4.44 7.93
C ALA A 198 6.96 4.91 7.30
N ILE A 199 7.83 5.56 8.09
CA ILE A 199 9.16 5.99 7.67
C ILE A 199 10.03 4.78 7.32
N ALA A 200 10.07 3.76 8.18
CA ALA A 200 10.80 2.53 7.92
C ALA A 200 10.29 1.81 6.65
N SER A 201 8.98 1.75 6.46
CA SER A 201 8.37 1.19 5.24
C SER A 201 8.74 1.97 3.98
N LEU A 202 8.77 3.31 4.02
CA LEU A 202 9.17 4.13 2.89
C LEU A 202 10.67 4.01 2.57
N GLN A 203 11.52 3.95 3.59
CA GLN A 203 12.96 3.70 3.42
C GLN A 203 13.17 2.33 2.76
N HIS A 204 12.51 1.29 3.27
CA HIS A 204 12.59 -0.05 2.69
C HIS A 204 12.10 -0.10 1.24
N GLU A 205 10.97 0.56 0.94
CA GLU A 205 10.46 0.67 -0.43
C GLU A 205 11.49 1.37 -1.35
N PHE A 206 12.09 2.47 -0.90
CA PHE A 206 13.15 3.17 -1.64
C PHE A 206 14.37 2.28 -1.91
N ASP A 207 14.85 1.57 -0.88
CA ASP A 207 16.00 0.68 -0.99
C ASP A 207 15.75 -0.48 -1.94
N MET A 208 14.57 -1.10 -1.86
CA MET A 208 14.16 -2.16 -2.77
C MET A 208 14.07 -1.65 -4.22
N MET A 209 13.45 -0.48 -4.44
CA MET A 209 13.35 0.08 -5.79
C MET A 209 14.71 0.44 -6.38
N ASN A 210 15.64 0.96 -5.58
CA ASN A 210 17.01 1.22 -6.03
C ASN A 210 17.77 -0.08 -6.32
N TYR A 211 17.67 -1.07 -5.42
CA TYR A 211 18.28 -2.38 -5.57
C TYR A 211 17.86 -3.04 -6.88
N VAL A 212 16.56 -3.05 -7.15
CA VAL A 212 15.98 -3.66 -8.35
C VAL A 212 16.27 -2.83 -9.60
N GLY A 213 16.14 -1.50 -9.51
CA GLY A 213 16.34 -0.58 -10.62
C GLY A 213 17.76 -0.61 -11.20
N CYS A 214 18.77 -0.92 -10.38
CA CYS A 214 20.17 -0.97 -10.81
C CYS A 214 20.60 -2.31 -11.47
N ARG A 215 19.73 -3.34 -11.46
CA ARG A 215 20.09 -4.70 -11.90
C ARG A 215 19.72 -5.06 -13.33
N GLY A 216 19.01 -4.16 -14.03
CA GLY A 216 18.75 -4.33 -15.47
C GLY A 216 17.81 -5.48 -15.83
N TYR A 217 16.86 -5.83 -14.95
CA TYR A 217 15.83 -6.83 -15.23
C TYR A 217 15.03 -6.50 -16.51
N GLU A 218 14.82 -7.49 -17.36
CA GLU A 218 14.15 -7.37 -18.66
C GLU A 218 12.66 -7.73 -18.60
N SER A 219 12.28 -8.65 -17.71
CA SER A 219 10.92 -9.20 -17.67
C SER A 219 9.89 -8.24 -17.06
N PHE A 220 10.33 -7.21 -16.34
CA PHE A 220 9.48 -6.24 -15.68
C PHE A 220 10.09 -4.83 -15.62
N GLU A 221 9.25 -3.85 -15.32
CA GLU A 221 9.65 -2.48 -14.98
C GLU A 221 9.02 -2.05 -13.65
N ILE A 222 9.65 -1.07 -13.01
CA ILE A 222 9.18 -0.44 -11.77
C ILE A 222 9.10 1.07 -11.99
N PRO A 223 8.28 1.80 -11.22
CA PRO A 223 8.27 3.26 -11.28
C PRO A 223 9.67 3.84 -11.05
N PHE A 224 10.06 4.81 -11.86
CA PHE A 224 11.36 5.47 -11.67
C PHE A 224 11.30 6.35 -10.41
N VAL A 225 12.21 6.10 -9.46
CA VAL A 225 12.34 6.94 -8.26
C VAL A 225 13.01 8.26 -8.66
N LEU A 226 12.30 9.36 -8.46
CA LEU A 226 12.83 10.71 -8.70
C LEU A 226 13.61 11.22 -7.49
N GLY A 227 13.22 10.81 -6.28
CA GLY A 227 13.88 11.23 -5.05
C GLY A 227 13.29 10.59 -3.80
N TYR A 228 14.07 10.70 -2.73
CA TYR A 228 13.73 10.31 -1.36
C TYR A 228 14.32 11.34 -0.40
N GLU A 229 13.56 11.75 0.61
CA GLU A 229 14.04 12.66 1.64
C GLU A 229 13.46 12.24 3.00
N ALA A 230 14.35 12.00 3.96
CA ALA A 230 13.99 11.80 5.35
C ALA A 230 14.06 13.14 6.08
N GLY A 231 12.90 13.72 6.40
CA GLY A 231 12.80 14.96 7.17
C GLY A 231 12.40 14.72 8.63
N GLU A 232 12.59 15.73 9.48
CA GLU A 232 12.20 15.68 10.89
C GLU A 232 10.69 15.51 11.09
N ALA A 233 9.87 16.11 10.20
CA ALA A 233 8.42 16.07 10.30
C ALA A 233 7.77 14.93 9.50
N PHE A 234 8.37 14.55 8.37
CA PHE A 234 7.89 13.47 7.52
C PHE A 234 9.00 13.00 6.58
N THR A 235 8.88 11.75 6.12
CA THR A 235 9.68 11.17 5.04
C THR A 235 8.83 11.06 3.78
N TYR A 236 9.45 11.24 2.62
CA TYR A 236 8.77 11.02 1.34
C TYR A 236 9.61 10.27 0.32
N ILE A 237 8.91 9.54 -0.55
CA ILE A 237 9.43 9.03 -1.82
C ILE A 237 8.58 9.62 -2.95
N ILE A 238 9.24 10.07 -4.02
CA ILE A 238 8.60 10.59 -5.22
C ILE A 238 8.98 9.74 -6.43
N THR A 239 7.98 9.32 -7.20
CA THR A 239 8.14 8.42 -8.35
C THR A 239 7.46 8.97 -9.59
N ARG A 240 8.01 8.61 -10.76
CA ARG A 240 7.42 8.93 -12.07
C ARG A 240 6.29 7.95 -12.39
N PRO A 241 5.14 8.42 -12.91
CA PRO A 241 4.07 7.54 -13.37
C PRO A 241 4.53 6.71 -14.57
N ILE A 242 4.01 5.49 -14.65
CA ILE A 242 4.12 4.65 -15.84
C ILE A 242 2.78 4.71 -16.58
N GLY A 243 2.83 5.08 -17.87
CA GLY A 243 1.64 5.21 -18.72
C GLY A 243 1.14 3.87 -19.25
N ASN A 244 -0.13 3.85 -19.69
CA ASN A 244 -0.75 2.72 -20.41
C ASN A 244 -0.79 1.38 -19.65
N LEU A 245 -0.91 1.44 -18.32
CA LEU A 245 -1.01 0.25 -17.48
C LEU A 245 -2.36 -0.45 -17.65
N ARG A 246 -2.33 -1.76 -17.88
CA ARG A 246 -3.50 -2.63 -17.81
C ARG A 246 -3.34 -3.61 -16.65
N PRO A 247 -4.36 -3.88 -15.83
CA PRO A 247 -4.27 -4.91 -14.79
C PRO A 247 -3.87 -6.26 -15.40
N SER A 248 -3.01 -7.03 -14.72
CA SER A 248 -2.56 -8.32 -15.23
C SER A 248 -3.59 -9.44 -15.14
N GLY A 249 -4.65 -9.23 -14.36
CA GLY A 249 -5.72 -10.20 -14.14
C GLY A 249 -5.46 -11.11 -12.93
N TYR A 250 -6.23 -12.20 -12.85
CA TYR A 250 -6.25 -13.09 -11.67
C TYR A 250 -5.57 -14.45 -11.91
N THR A 251 -4.76 -14.55 -12.97
CA THR A 251 -4.07 -15.79 -13.38
C THR A 251 -2.60 -15.50 -13.68
N LEU A 252 -1.72 -16.44 -13.32
CA LEU A 252 -0.29 -16.38 -13.65
C LEU A 252 -0.06 -16.59 -15.15
N LEU A 253 -0.05 -15.49 -15.91
CA LEU A 253 0.28 -15.44 -17.34
C LEU A 253 1.79 -15.69 -17.59
N PRO A 254 2.20 -16.02 -18.83
CA PRO A 254 3.61 -16.20 -19.19
C PRO A 254 4.54 -15.06 -18.77
N LEU A 255 4.08 -13.80 -18.82
CA LEU A 255 4.87 -12.65 -18.35
C LEU A 255 5.18 -12.71 -16.83
N HIS A 256 4.27 -13.25 -16.01
CA HIS A 256 4.54 -13.49 -14.59
C HIS A 256 5.57 -14.60 -14.40
N ILE A 257 5.50 -15.64 -15.22
CA ILE A 257 6.48 -16.73 -15.17
C ILE A 257 7.88 -16.22 -15.57
N ASN A 258 7.98 -15.34 -16.57
CA ASN A 258 9.25 -14.73 -16.94
C ASN A 258 9.86 -13.91 -15.80
N PHE A 259 9.04 -13.14 -15.07
CA PHE A 259 9.47 -12.44 -13.85
C PHE A 259 9.97 -13.40 -12.77
N LEU A 260 9.19 -14.43 -12.45
CA LEU A 260 9.57 -15.41 -11.43
C LEU A 260 10.83 -16.19 -11.83
N LYS A 261 11.02 -16.45 -13.13
CA LYS A 261 12.20 -17.12 -13.67
C LYS A 261 13.43 -16.21 -13.58
N GLU A 262 13.34 -14.99 -14.08
CA GLU A 262 14.48 -14.06 -14.11
C GLU A 262 14.96 -13.72 -12.70
N THR A 263 14.02 -13.50 -11.76
CA THR A 263 14.37 -13.25 -10.35
C THR A 263 14.99 -14.47 -9.69
N TYR A 264 14.50 -15.68 -9.98
CA TYR A 264 15.09 -16.94 -9.51
C TYR A 264 16.52 -17.13 -10.04
N GLU A 265 16.73 -16.97 -11.36
CA GLU A 265 18.04 -17.13 -12.00
C GLU A 265 19.05 -16.07 -11.52
N SER A 266 18.62 -14.81 -11.37
CA SER A 266 19.50 -13.72 -10.90
C SER A 266 19.94 -13.86 -9.44
N SER A 267 19.19 -14.61 -8.63
CA SER A 267 19.46 -14.82 -7.20
C SER A 267 20.17 -16.14 -6.92
N ALA A 268 20.30 -17.02 -7.93
CA ALA A 268 20.94 -18.31 -7.79
C ALA A 268 22.37 -18.17 -7.26
N GLY A 269 22.70 -18.91 -6.21
CA GLY A 269 24.03 -18.91 -5.61
C GLY A 269 24.32 -17.79 -4.60
N GLN A 270 23.39 -16.85 -4.35
CA GLN A 270 23.67 -15.73 -3.43
C GLN A 270 23.52 -16.12 -1.96
N HIS A 271 22.34 -16.64 -1.59
CA HIS A 271 22.03 -17.06 -0.22
C HIS A 271 21.27 -18.38 -0.23
N LEU A 272 21.37 -19.14 0.86
CA LEU A 272 20.61 -20.37 1.07
C LEU A 272 19.36 -20.06 1.90
N VAL A 273 18.32 -20.89 1.74
CA VAL A 273 17.08 -20.75 2.52
C VAL A 273 17.28 -21.08 4.00
N ASP A 274 18.39 -21.72 4.39
CA ASP A 274 18.71 -22.14 5.75
C ASP A 274 18.59 -21.00 6.76
N ASP A 275 19.14 -19.82 6.46
CA ASP A 275 19.06 -18.64 7.33
C ASP A 275 17.61 -18.20 7.52
N LEU A 276 16.78 -18.28 6.48
CA LEU A 276 15.36 -17.94 6.57
C LEU A 276 14.59 -18.97 7.41
N VAL A 277 14.96 -20.25 7.35
CA VAL A 277 14.33 -21.29 8.19
C VAL A 277 14.63 -21.02 9.67
N TYR A 278 15.88 -20.70 10.00
CA TYR A 278 16.26 -20.31 11.36
C TYR A 278 15.55 -19.01 11.81
N GLU A 279 15.41 -18.04 10.91
CA GLU A 279 14.67 -16.81 11.17
C GLU A 279 13.19 -17.09 11.51
N LEU A 280 12.53 -17.98 10.76
CA LEU A 280 11.14 -18.36 11.05
C LEU A 280 10.99 -18.98 12.44
N ALA A 281 11.90 -19.87 12.82
CA ALA A 281 11.90 -20.49 14.14
C ALA A 281 12.09 -19.44 15.25
N SER A 282 13.08 -18.55 15.10
CA SER A 282 13.34 -17.48 16.06
C SER A 282 12.14 -16.54 16.21
N ARG A 283 11.54 -16.10 15.09
CA ARG A 283 10.39 -15.20 15.08
C ARG A 283 9.16 -15.83 15.73
N HIS A 284 8.94 -17.13 15.51
CA HIS A 284 7.88 -17.88 16.19
C HIS A 284 8.13 -17.93 17.71
N ASP A 285 9.35 -18.24 18.14
CA ASP A 285 9.72 -18.27 19.56
C ASP A 285 9.57 -16.90 20.25
N ASP A 286 9.84 -15.80 19.56
CA ASP A 286 9.71 -14.44 20.10
C ASP A 286 8.25 -14.06 20.44
N ILE A 287 7.28 -14.62 19.71
CA ILE A 287 5.86 -14.24 19.86
C ILE A 287 4.95 -15.38 20.34
N ARG A 288 5.47 -16.60 20.50
CA ARG A 288 4.69 -17.82 20.80
C ARG A 288 3.67 -17.70 21.92
N ASP A 289 4.01 -16.97 22.99
CA ASP A 289 3.16 -16.84 24.18
C ASP A 289 1.99 -15.86 23.97
N SER A 290 2.07 -15.02 22.93
CA SER A 290 1.02 -14.09 22.54
C SER A 290 0.07 -14.65 21.47
N LEU A 291 0.44 -15.78 20.85
CA LEU A 291 -0.33 -16.38 19.77
C LEU A 291 -1.54 -17.17 20.30
N PRO A 292 -2.68 -17.14 19.59
CA PRO A 292 -3.76 -18.09 19.85
C PRO A 292 -3.26 -19.54 19.76
N GLN A 293 -3.74 -20.41 20.64
CA GLN A 293 -3.26 -21.79 20.77
C GLN A 293 -3.28 -22.57 19.43
N GLU A 294 -4.32 -22.41 18.63
CA GLU A 294 -4.45 -23.08 17.33
C GLU A 294 -3.35 -22.65 16.34
N PHE A 295 -3.01 -21.36 16.31
CA PHE A 295 -1.95 -20.83 15.46
C PHE A 295 -0.59 -21.27 15.96
N ASN A 296 -0.36 -21.18 17.27
CA ASN A 296 0.90 -21.58 17.87
C ASN A 296 1.22 -23.06 17.57
N ALA A 297 0.25 -23.96 17.77
CA ALA A 297 0.41 -25.38 17.49
C ALA A 297 0.69 -25.66 16.01
N ALA A 298 -0.07 -25.03 15.10
CA ALA A 298 0.11 -25.20 13.66
C ALA A 298 1.47 -24.69 13.17
N LEU A 299 1.89 -23.50 13.63
CA LEU A 299 3.19 -22.91 13.26
C LEU A 299 4.36 -23.77 13.76
N ALA A 300 4.32 -24.21 15.02
CA ALA A 300 5.37 -25.05 15.60
C ALA A 300 5.52 -26.39 14.85
N GLU A 301 4.41 -27.05 14.53
CA GLU A 301 4.44 -28.28 13.74
C GLU A 301 5.00 -28.03 12.33
N SER A 302 4.51 -26.99 11.65
CA SER A 302 4.96 -26.68 10.29
C SER A 302 6.44 -26.31 10.23
N ILE A 303 7.01 -25.64 11.25
CA ILE A 303 8.44 -25.33 11.31
C ILE A 303 9.28 -26.62 11.29
N VAL A 304 8.89 -27.65 12.05
CA VAL A 304 9.57 -28.96 12.03
C VAL A 304 9.50 -29.61 10.64
N TYR A 305 8.35 -29.51 9.96
CA TYR A 305 8.22 -30.03 8.60
C TYR A 305 9.00 -29.22 7.56
N ILE A 306 9.09 -27.90 7.73
CA ILE A 306 9.91 -27.02 6.90
C ILE A 306 11.38 -27.41 7.03
N GLU A 307 11.89 -27.55 8.26
CA GLU A 307 13.28 -27.95 8.49
C GLU A 307 13.62 -29.27 7.78
N ASP A 308 12.78 -30.29 7.97
CA ASP A 308 12.94 -31.60 7.36
C ASP A 308 12.85 -31.57 5.81
N ALA A 309 12.01 -30.68 5.26
CA ALA A 309 11.80 -30.55 3.82
C ALA A 309 12.93 -29.81 3.10
N ILE A 310 13.41 -28.69 3.65
CA ILE A 310 14.21 -27.71 2.91
C ILE A 310 15.52 -27.28 3.58
N LEU A 311 15.73 -27.55 4.87
CA LEU A 311 16.99 -27.19 5.55
C LEU A 311 18.15 -28.05 5.04
N GLN A 312 19.31 -27.42 4.81
CA GLN A 312 20.53 -28.05 4.32
C GLN A 312 20.34 -28.83 3.01
N LYS A 313 19.37 -28.43 2.18
CA LYS A 313 19.10 -29.05 0.86
C LYS A 313 19.75 -28.31 -0.31
N GLY A 314 20.53 -27.25 -0.04
CA GLY A 314 21.16 -26.44 -1.08
C GLY A 314 20.16 -25.62 -1.91
N ILE A 315 19.00 -25.29 -1.33
CA ILE A 315 18.00 -24.46 -2.00
C ILE A 315 18.38 -23.00 -1.81
N HIS A 316 18.45 -22.25 -2.91
CA HIS A 316 18.77 -20.84 -2.90
C HIS A 316 17.55 -19.96 -2.68
N THR A 317 17.78 -18.80 -2.06
CA THR A 317 16.77 -17.75 -1.97
C THR A 317 16.56 -17.05 -3.31
N GLN A 318 15.45 -16.34 -3.43
CA GLN A 318 15.05 -15.57 -4.60
C GLN A 318 14.63 -14.14 -4.20
N LEU A 319 14.93 -13.17 -5.06
CA LEU A 319 14.33 -11.83 -4.98
C LEU A 319 12.80 -11.93 -5.08
N SER A 320 12.10 -11.40 -4.08
CA SER A 320 10.65 -11.41 -3.98
C SER A 320 10.11 -9.98 -3.93
N HIS A 321 9.00 -9.75 -4.61
CA HIS A 321 8.19 -8.55 -4.47
C HIS A 321 7.50 -8.50 -3.09
N GLY A 322 7.16 -9.65 -2.52
CA GLY A 322 6.62 -9.81 -1.16
C GLY A 322 5.14 -9.45 -1.01
N ASP A 323 4.60 -8.61 -1.89
CA ASP A 323 3.16 -8.45 -2.12
C ASP A 323 2.79 -8.69 -3.61
N PHE A 324 3.26 -9.79 -4.19
CA PHE A 324 3.02 -10.12 -5.60
C PHE A 324 1.57 -10.54 -5.84
N ALA A 325 0.71 -9.55 -6.05
CA ALA A 325 -0.74 -9.73 -6.17
C ALA A 325 -1.33 -8.93 -7.35
N PRO A 326 -2.51 -9.30 -7.87
CA PRO A 326 -3.13 -8.64 -9.04
C PRO A 326 -3.29 -7.12 -8.97
N TRP A 327 -3.28 -6.51 -7.79
CA TRP A 327 -3.28 -5.05 -7.65
C TRP A 327 -1.95 -4.37 -7.89
N ASN A 328 -0.86 -5.09 -7.67
CA ASN A 328 0.49 -4.55 -7.77
C ASN A 328 1.11 -4.89 -9.11
N VAL A 329 0.51 -5.82 -9.85
CA VAL A 329 0.99 -6.28 -11.16
C VAL A 329 0.16 -5.72 -12.31
N TYR A 330 0.82 -5.00 -13.20
CA TYR A 330 0.23 -4.46 -14.42
C TYR A 330 1.01 -4.95 -15.65
N LEU A 331 0.41 -4.74 -16.80
CA LEU A 331 0.97 -5.06 -18.11
C LEU A 331 1.17 -3.76 -18.87
N THR A 332 2.35 -3.62 -19.47
CA THR A 332 2.54 -2.84 -20.69
C THR A 332 2.42 -3.76 -21.91
N PRO A 333 2.46 -3.23 -23.14
CA PRO A 333 2.54 -4.08 -24.32
C PRO A 333 3.75 -5.03 -24.38
N LYS A 334 4.79 -4.82 -23.56
CA LYS A 334 6.06 -5.58 -23.64
C LYS A 334 6.44 -6.37 -22.39
N ARG A 335 6.10 -5.87 -21.19
CA ARG A 335 6.59 -6.42 -19.91
C ARG A 335 5.63 -6.17 -18.75
N LEU A 336 5.88 -6.84 -17.62
CA LEU A 336 5.19 -6.55 -16.38
C LEU A 336 5.58 -5.17 -15.84
N VAL A 337 4.67 -4.55 -15.09
CA VAL A 337 4.97 -3.41 -14.23
C VAL A 337 4.61 -3.78 -12.81
N LEU A 338 5.58 -3.66 -11.91
CA LEU A 338 5.43 -4.00 -10.50
C LEU A 338 5.45 -2.73 -9.67
N LEU A 339 4.37 -2.51 -8.92
CA LEU A 339 4.18 -1.35 -8.05
C LEU A 339 4.22 -1.80 -6.58
N ASP A 340 4.62 -0.89 -5.69
CA ASP A 340 4.57 -1.06 -4.24
C ASP A 340 5.53 -2.14 -3.70
N TRP A 341 6.82 -1.81 -3.70
CA TRP A 341 7.91 -2.68 -3.23
C TRP A 341 8.11 -2.63 -1.71
N GLU A 342 7.14 -2.12 -0.95
CA GLU A 342 7.23 -1.96 0.52
C GLU A 342 7.40 -3.28 1.29
N SER A 343 7.05 -4.41 0.66
CA SER A 343 7.22 -5.76 1.22
C SER A 343 8.34 -6.55 0.53
N GLY A 344 9.10 -5.91 -0.36
CA GLY A 344 10.13 -6.57 -1.16
C GLY A 344 11.22 -7.20 -0.29
N LYS A 345 11.77 -8.34 -0.71
CA LYS A 345 12.86 -9.02 -0.01
C LYS A 345 13.91 -9.46 -1.02
N ILE A 346 15.16 -9.10 -0.77
CA ILE A 346 16.30 -9.54 -1.59
C ILE A 346 16.50 -11.06 -1.48
N SER A 347 16.27 -11.60 -0.29
CA SER A 347 16.33 -13.03 0.00
C SER A 347 15.00 -13.49 0.56
N GLN A 348 14.29 -14.31 -0.21
CA GLN A 348 13.05 -14.96 0.17
C GLN A 348 13.02 -16.41 -0.33
N PHE A 349 12.19 -17.25 0.27
CA PHE A 349 11.94 -18.61 -0.22
C PHE A 349 11.50 -18.59 -1.70
N PRO A 350 12.07 -19.47 -2.55
CA PRO A 350 11.62 -19.59 -3.93
C PRO A 350 10.14 -19.97 -3.99
N LEU A 351 9.46 -19.56 -5.06
CA LEU A 351 8.01 -19.71 -5.25
C LEU A 351 7.11 -18.89 -4.31
N ALA A 352 7.65 -18.17 -3.31
CA ALA A 352 6.84 -17.40 -2.36
C ALA A 352 5.89 -16.40 -3.06
N ASP A 353 6.38 -15.65 -4.05
CA ASP A 353 5.54 -14.72 -4.83
C ASP A 353 4.46 -15.45 -5.63
N ALA A 354 4.75 -16.65 -6.17
CA ALA A 354 3.76 -17.45 -6.89
C ALA A 354 2.65 -17.95 -5.95
N PHE A 355 3.02 -18.44 -4.77
CA PHE A 355 2.06 -18.84 -3.74
C PHE A 355 1.24 -17.66 -3.26
N HIS A 356 1.88 -16.51 -3.02
CA HIS A 356 1.20 -15.28 -2.63
C HIS A 356 0.15 -14.85 -3.65
N PHE A 357 0.50 -14.84 -4.94
CA PHE A 357 -0.44 -14.49 -6.00
C PHE A 357 -1.68 -15.39 -6.01
N VAL A 358 -1.46 -16.71 -5.93
CA VAL A 358 -2.55 -17.70 -5.96
C VAL A 358 -3.46 -17.55 -4.73
N MET A 359 -2.86 -17.49 -3.54
CA MET A 359 -3.57 -17.34 -2.27
C MET A 359 -4.38 -16.05 -2.20
N GLN A 360 -3.80 -14.92 -2.62
CA GLN A 360 -4.49 -13.63 -2.62
C GLN A 360 -5.72 -13.65 -3.53
N VAL A 361 -5.61 -14.26 -4.72
CA VAL A 361 -6.76 -14.43 -5.62
C VAL A 361 -7.81 -15.35 -5.00
N ASP A 362 -7.40 -16.49 -4.49
CA ASP A 362 -8.34 -17.53 -4.06
C ASP A 362 -9.10 -17.11 -2.80
N LEU A 363 -8.42 -16.55 -1.80
CA LEU A 363 -9.04 -16.14 -0.55
C LEU A 363 -9.81 -14.82 -0.65
N LEU A 364 -9.26 -13.79 -1.32
CA LEU A 364 -9.88 -12.45 -1.32
C LEU A 364 -10.79 -12.16 -2.51
N VAL A 365 -10.57 -12.82 -3.65
CA VAL A 365 -11.37 -12.58 -4.87
C VAL A 365 -12.40 -13.68 -5.08
N LYS A 366 -11.98 -14.95 -4.92
CA LYS A 366 -12.86 -16.10 -5.16
C LYS A 366 -13.56 -16.62 -3.90
N ASN A 367 -13.16 -16.15 -2.71
CA ASN A 367 -13.67 -16.63 -1.42
C ASN A 367 -13.59 -18.17 -1.28
N MET A 368 -12.50 -18.78 -1.73
CA MET A 368 -12.25 -20.21 -1.58
C MET A 368 -11.89 -20.56 -0.12
N SER A 369 -12.11 -21.82 0.28
CA SER A 369 -11.59 -22.31 1.57
C SER A 369 -10.06 -22.37 1.56
N GLY A 370 -9.46 -22.34 2.74
CA GLY A 370 -8.02 -22.50 2.87
C GLY A 370 -7.52 -23.83 2.31
N GLU A 371 -8.25 -24.94 2.50
CA GLU A 371 -7.81 -26.24 1.97
C GLU A 371 -7.83 -26.27 0.44
N SER A 372 -8.89 -25.72 -0.17
CA SER A 372 -8.99 -25.63 -1.63
C SER A 372 -7.90 -24.73 -2.22
N SER A 373 -7.57 -23.65 -1.52
CA SER A 373 -6.49 -22.74 -1.91
C SER A 373 -5.11 -23.39 -1.76
N ALA A 374 -4.89 -24.22 -0.74
CA ALA A 374 -3.67 -24.98 -0.55
C ALA A 374 -3.43 -25.98 -1.70
N ALA A 375 -4.45 -26.77 -2.04
CA ALA A 375 -4.37 -27.73 -3.16
C ALA A 375 -4.01 -27.02 -4.49
N ARG A 376 -4.66 -25.88 -4.76
CA ARG A 376 -4.38 -25.08 -5.96
C ARG A 376 -2.99 -24.43 -5.92
N SER A 377 -2.57 -23.91 -4.77
CA SER A 377 -1.25 -23.29 -4.58
C SER A 377 -0.13 -24.29 -4.81
N LEU A 378 -0.26 -25.53 -4.32
CA LEU A 378 0.74 -26.59 -4.54
C LEU A 378 0.80 -27.03 -6.00
N ALA A 379 -0.35 -27.19 -6.66
CA ALA A 379 -0.39 -27.53 -8.09
C ALA A 379 0.24 -26.43 -8.97
N GLU A 380 -0.06 -25.15 -8.68
CA GLU A 380 0.58 -24.02 -9.35
C GLU A 380 2.07 -23.93 -8.99
N GLY A 381 2.46 -24.22 -7.75
CA GLY A 381 3.86 -24.28 -7.31
C GLY A 381 4.67 -25.30 -8.10
N GLN A 382 4.15 -26.52 -8.29
CA GLN A 382 4.78 -27.53 -9.16
C GLN A 382 4.91 -27.06 -10.61
N ARG A 383 3.84 -26.45 -11.15
CA ARG A 383 3.85 -25.91 -12.51
C ARG A 383 4.91 -24.82 -12.66
N VAL A 384 4.97 -23.87 -11.72
CA VAL A 384 5.93 -22.76 -11.73
C VAL A 384 7.34 -23.28 -11.55
N ALA A 385 7.61 -24.15 -10.58
CA ALA A 385 8.93 -24.76 -10.35
C ALA A 385 9.49 -25.37 -11.64
N LYS A 386 8.67 -26.14 -12.36
CA LYS A 386 9.04 -26.72 -13.66
C LYS A 386 9.35 -25.66 -14.72
N LEU A 387 8.55 -24.59 -14.80
CA LEU A 387 8.71 -23.56 -15.84
C LEU A 387 9.90 -22.64 -15.59
N ILE A 388 10.24 -22.40 -14.33
CA ILE A 388 11.44 -21.61 -13.96
C ILE A 388 12.71 -22.46 -13.95
N GLY A 389 12.60 -23.79 -14.09
CA GLY A 389 13.74 -24.71 -14.07
C GLY A 389 14.29 -25.01 -12.67
N ALA A 390 13.47 -24.86 -11.63
CA ALA A 390 13.85 -25.21 -10.27
C ALA A 390 13.73 -26.73 -10.06
N ASP A 391 14.85 -27.39 -9.75
CA ASP A 391 14.89 -28.82 -9.43
C ASP A 391 14.43 -29.06 -7.98
N LEU A 392 13.12 -29.10 -7.79
CA LEU A 392 12.48 -29.24 -6.48
C LEU A 392 11.58 -30.48 -6.48
N SER A 393 11.79 -31.37 -5.52
CA SER A 393 10.87 -32.45 -5.22
C SER A 393 9.53 -31.92 -4.71
N TYR A 394 8.47 -32.73 -4.81
CA TYR A 394 7.16 -32.36 -4.27
C TYR A 394 7.22 -32.02 -2.77
N ARG A 395 8.02 -32.79 -2.00
CA ARG A 395 8.22 -32.56 -0.56
C ARG A 395 8.84 -31.18 -0.28
N GLN A 396 9.82 -30.77 -1.08
CA GLN A 396 10.42 -29.43 -0.97
C GLN A 396 9.42 -28.33 -1.36
N ILE A 397 8.59 -28.54 -2.39
CA ILE A 397 7.54 -27.57 -2.78
C ILE A 397 6.52 -27.38 -1.65
N VAL A 398 6.09 -28.46 -1.00
CA VAL A 398 5.19 -28.39 0.16
C VAL A 398 5.87 -27.67 1.33
N GLY A 399 7.15 -27.96 1.59
CA GLY A 399 7.96 -27.24 2.59
C GLY A 399 8.05 -25.73 2.32
N LEU A 400 8.34 -25.33 1.08
CA LEU A 400 8.39 -23.92 0.68
C LEU A 400 7.03 -23.23 0.81
N TYR A 401 5.94 -23.94 0.51
CA TYR A 401 4.59 -23.41 0.68
C TYR A 401 4.25 -23.18 2.16
N MET A 402 4.59 -24.12 3.03
CA MET A 402 4.45 -23.95 4.48
C MET A 402 5.32 -22.80 4.99
N ALA A 403 6.57 -22.69 4.54
CA ALA A 403 7.47 -21.60 4.92
C ALA A 403 6.91 -20.22 4.53
N TYR A 404 6.35 -20.10 3.33
CA TYR A 404 5.63 -18.90 2.90
C TYR A 404 4.44 -18.58 3.83
N LEU A 405 3.60 -19.58 4.14
CA LEU A 405 2.43 -19.38 5.02
C LEU A 405 2.84 -18.97 6.43
N VAL A 406 3.87 -19.61 7.00
CA VAL A 406 4.45 -19.25 8.30
C VAL A 406 4.95 -17.81 8.27
N ASP A 407 5.73 -17.40 7.26
CA ASP A 407 6.24 -16.02 7.14
C ASP A 407 5.12 -14.97 7.13
N VAL A 408 4.07 -15.18 6.33
CA VAL A 408 2.97 -14.20 6.21
C VAL A 408 2.02 -14.20 7.41
N ILE A 409 1.89 -15.32 8.12
CA ILE A 409 1.12 -15.40 9.37
C ILE A 409 1.88 -14.69 10.49
N LEU A 410 3.17 -15.03 10.69
CA LEU A 410 4.01 -14.39 11.70
C LEU A 410 4.03 -12.87 11.51
N ARG A 411 4.26 -12.40 10.27
CA ARG A 411 4.25 -10.96 9.95
C ARG A 411 2.96 -10.26 10.36
N TRP A 412 1.81 -10.90 10.14
CA TRP A 412 0.51 -10.32 10.50
C TRP A 412 0.36 -10.14 12.02
N PHE A 413 0.86 -11.09 12.80
CA PHE A 413 0.86 -11.02 14.28
C PHE A 413 1.88 -10.03 14.80
N GLU A 414 3.09 -10.00 14.25
CA GLU A 414 4.16 -9.04 14.58
C GLU A 414 3.70 -7.59 14.38
N ASP A 415 3.02 -7.32 13.25
CA ASP A 415 2.46 -6.00 12.94
C ASP A 415 1.42 -5.54 13.97
N ARG A 416 0.77 -6.49 14.65
CA ARG A 416 -0.30 -6.27 15.64
C ARG A 416 0.12 -6.58 17.08
N SER A 417 1.40 -6.90 17.30
CA SER A 417 1.95 -7.14 18.63
C SER A 417 1.67 -5.94 19.54
N GLY A 418 1.11 -6.20 20.73
CA GLY A 418 0.70 -5.17 21.69
C GLY A 418 -0.71 -4.59 21.51
N GLN A 419 -1.56 -5.15 20.63
CA GLN A 419 -2.99 -4.85 20.61
C GLN A 419 -3.77 -5.77 21.57
N ASP A 420 -4.71 -5.21 22.33
CA ASP A 420 -5.47 -5.93 23.38
C ASP A 420 -6.38 -7.05 22.83
N SER A 421 -6.63 -7.11 21.52
CA SER A 421 -7.32 -8.22 20.88
C SER A 421 -6.95 -8.38 19.39
N TYR A 422 -6.79 -9.64 18.97
CA TYR A 422 -6.67 -9.99 17.55
C TYR A 422 -8.06 -10.21 16.97
N ASP A 423 -8.59 -9.26 16.20
CA ASP A 423 -9.75 -9.53 15.35
C ASP A 423 -9.28 -10.33 14.13
N LEU A 424 -9.34 -11.66 14.26
CA LEU A 424 -8.94 -12.59 13.21
C LEU A 424 -9.89 -12.46 12.01
N ASP A 425 -9.41 -11.76 10.98
CA ASP A 425 -10.10 -11.63 9.72
C ASP A 425 -10.22 -12.99 8.97
N ALA A 426 -11.12 -13.04 8.00
CA ALA A 426 -11.35 -14.25 7.20
C ALA A 426 -10.08 -14.70 6.44
N LEU A 427 -9.17 -13.76 6.15
CA LEU A 427 -7.92 -14.05 5.46
C LEU A 427 -6.97 -14.85 6.36
N GLN A 428 -6.80 -14.49 7.63
CA GLN A 428 -5.95 -15.25 8.55
C GLN A 428 -6.50 -16.65 8.83
N ARG A 429 -7.82 -16.79 8.97
CA ARG A 429 -8.44 -18.12 9.11
C ARG A 429 -8.23 -18.99 7.87
N GLY A 430 -8.37 -18.40 6.68
CA GLY A 430 -8.07 -19.10 5.42
C GLY A 430 -6.60 -19.53 5.32
N ARG A 431 -5.66 -18.70 5.78
CA ARG A 431 -4.24 -19.05 5.84
C ARG A 431 -3.95 -20.19 6.82
N LEU A 432 -4.55 -20.18 8.01
CA LEU A 432 -4.41 -21.27 8.98
C LEU A 432 -4.94 -22.59 8.42
N GLN A 433 -6.13 -22.59 7.81
CA GLN A 433 -6.69 -23.77 7.15
C GLN A 433 -5.77 -24.29 6.03
N ALA A 434 -5.18 -23.39 5.23
CA ALA A 434 -4.24 -23.75 4.19
C ALA A 434 -2.96 -24.38 4.76
N LEU A 435 -2.46 -23.86 5.88
CA LEU A 435 -1.28 -24.39 6.58
C LEU A 435 -1.53 -25.80 7.10
N LEU A 436 -2.66 -26.01 7.78
CA LEU A 436 -3.06 -27.33 8.28
C LEU A 436 -3.22 -28.34 7.13
N ALA A 437 -3.84 -27.94 6.03
CA ALA A 437 -3.96 -28.78 4.83
C ALA A 437 -2.59 -29.16 4.25
N ALA A 438 -1.65 -28.21 4.20
CA ALA A 438 -0.28 -28.47 3.74
C ALA A 438 0.47 -29.43 4.68
N SER A 439 0.34 -29.30 6.00
CA SER A 439 0.90 -30.22 7.00
C SER A 439 0.39 -31.66 6.83
N HIS A 440 -0.91 -31.83 6.55
CA HIS A 440 -1.48 -33.15 6.24
C HIS A 440 -0.89 -33.75 4.97
N LEU A 441 -0.84 -32.98 3.87
CA LEU A 441 -0.25 -33.44 2.60
C LEU A 441 1.23 -33.80 2.75
N TYR A 442 1.96 -33.06 3.59
CA TYR A 442 3.37 -33.36 3.89
C TYR A 442 3.52 -34.70 4.61
N SER A 443 2.67 -34.96 5.60
CA SER A 443 2.66 -36.22 6.36
C SER A 443 2.35 -37.43 5.48
N ASP A 444 1.39 -37.29 4.56
CA ASP A 444 1.05 -38.33 3.57
C ASP A 444 2.22 -38.60 2.61
N ALA A 445 2.87 -37.53 2.11
CA ALA A 445 4.05 -37.65 1.26
C ALA A 445 5.25 -38.30 1.99
N ARG A 446 5.42 -38.02 3.28
CA ARG A 446 6.49 -38.61 4.11
C ARG A 446 6.24 -40.09 4.41
N SER A 447 4.99 -40.49 4.59
CA SER A 447 4.60 -41.88 4.89
C SER A 447 4.54 -42.78 3.64
N GLY A 448 4.77 -42.24 2.44
CA GLY A 448 4.68 -42.98 1.18
C GLY A 448 3.24 -43.31 0.77
N ILE A 449 2.25 -42.68 1.40
CA ILE A 449 0.84 -42.83 1.07
C ILE A 449 0.52 -41.84 -0.05
N THR A 450 0.82 -42.20 -1.30
CA THR A 450 0.28 -41.49 -2.46
C THR A 450 -1.21 -41.83 -2.61
N ARG A 451 -2.09 -40.86 -2.38
CA ARG A 451 -3.50 -40.92 -2.79
C ARG A 451 -3.70 -40.41 -4.21
#